data_AF-A0A350QMN6-F1
#
_entry.id   AF-A0A350QMN6-F1
#
_cell.length_a   1.000
_cell.length_b   1.000
_cell.length_c   1.000
_cell.angle_alpha   90.00
_cell.angle_beta   90.00
_cell.angle_gamma   90.00
#
_symmetry.space_group_name_H-M   'P 1'
#
loop_
_entity.id
_entity.type
_entity.pdbx_description
1 polymer ?
#
loop_
_entity_poly.entity_id
_entity_poly.type
_entity_poly.pdbx_seq_one_letter_code
_entity_poly.pdbx_strand_id
1 'polypeptide(L)'
;DLGGTYFGGVCAETSCENTDPIGACCVGSGCDLVTRTVCDNFGGLWIEGSSCTECPAGCEADLNSDGTVDGRDLAIILSNWGLPCR
;
A
#
# COMPACT_ATOMS: atom_id res chain seq x y z
N ASP A 1 11.01 21.75 -11.63
CA ASP A 1 12.03 20.86 -12.21
C ASP A 1 11.66 19.41 -11.94
N LEU A 2 10.92 18.80 -12.86
CA LEU A 2 10.60 17.38 -12.81
C LEU A 2 11.77 16.66 -13.47
N GLY A 3 12.69 16.14 -12.65
CA GLY A 3 13.89 15.46 -13.14
C GLY A 3 13.57 14.25 -14.01
N GLY A 4 14.48 13.94 -14.93
CA GLY A 4 14.43 12.76 -15.80
C GLY A 4 15.76 12.57 -16.54
N THR A 5 16.07 11.33 -16.92
CA THR A 5 17.26 11.00 -17.71
C THR A 5 16.89 10.96 -19.18
N TYR A 6 17.60 11.72 -20.03
CA TYR A 6 17.39 11.69 -21.47
C TYR A 6 18.11 10.50 -22.09
N PHE A 7 17.34 9.57 -22.65
CA PHE A 7 17.86 8.34 -23.28
C PHE A 7 18.18 8.48 -24.78
N GLY A 8 18.03 9.67 -25.37
CA GLY A 8 18.23 9.90 -26.81
C GLY A 8 16.99 9.59 -27.66
N GLY A 9 16.90 10.21 -28.85
CA GLY A 9 15.82 10.00 -29.83
C GLY A 9 14.78 11.12 -29.91
N VAL A 10 13.80 10.97 -30.81
CA VAL A 10 12.59 11.80 -30.86
C VAL A 10 11.49 11.16 -30.00
N CYS A 11 10.63 11.96 -29.36
CA CYS A 11 9.60 11.46 -28.43
C CYS A 11 8.63 10.41 -29.02
N ALA A 12 8.61 10.25 -30.35
CA ALA A 12 7.76 9.31 -31.07
C ALA A 12 8.35 7.88 -31.16
N GLU A 13 9.65 7.68 -30.91
CA GLU A 13 10.32 6.38 -31.10
C GLU A 13 11.01 5.84 -29.84
N THR A 14 11.28 6.69 -28.85
CA THR A 14 11.77 6.26 -27.54
C THR A 14 10.56 5.97 -26.65
N SER A 15 10.19 4.70 -26.55
CA SER A 15 9.35 4.23 -25.44
C SER A 15 10.10 4.56 -24.15
N CYS A 16 9.52 5.41 -23.30
CA CYS A 16 9.92 5.45 -21.89
C CYS A 16 9.43 4.13 -21.28
N GLU A 17 10.10 3.03 -21.64
CA GLU A 17 9.92 1.75 -20.97
C GLU A 17 10.17 2.05 -19.49
N ASN A 18 9.11 2.08 -18.69
CA ASN A 18 9.26 2.08 -17.24
C ASN A 18 9.84 0.71 -16.90
N THR A 19 11.16 0.59 -16.97
CA THR A 19 11.92 -0.57 -16.50
C THR A 19 11.96 -0.64 -14.98
N ASP A 20 11.26 0.28 -14.31
CA ASP A 20 11.09 0.24 -12.87
C ASP A 20 10.42 -1.08 -12.50
N PRO A 21 11.03 -1.88 -11.61
CA PRO A 21 10.49 -3.15 -11.22
C PRO A 21 9.11 -2.95 -10.59
N ILE A 22 8.14 -3.72 -11.09
CA ILE A 22 6.80 -3.81 -10.51
C ILE A 22 6.88 -4.76 -9.30
N GLY A 23 6.10 -4.44 -8.28
CA GLY A 23 6.04 -5.16 -7.01
C GLY A 23 4.70 -4.89 -6.31
N ALA A 24 4.45 -5.61 -5.23
CA ALA A 24 3.25 -5.46 -4.45
C ALA A 24 3.32 -4.18 -3.61
N CYS A 25 2.32 -3.32 -3.76
CA CYS A 25 2.09 -2.21 -2.85
C CYS A 25 0.94 -2.54 -1.91
N CYS A 26 1.27 -2.79 -0.65
CA CYS A 26 0.31 -3.16 0.37
C CYS A 26 -0.13 -1.90 1.14
N VAL A 27 -1.42 -1.60 1.09
CA VAL A 27 -2.07 -0.57 1.92
C VAL A 27 -3.08 -1.23 2.85
N GLY A 28 -3.49 -0.55 3.93
CA GLY A 28 -4.42 -1.13 4.92
C GLY A 28 -5.75 -1.62 4.33
N SER A 29 -6.15 -1.11 3.16
CA SER A 29 -7.41 -1.45 2.48
C SER A 29 -7.27 -2.36 1.24
N GLY A 30 -6.06 -2.77 0.85
CA GLY A 30 -5.87 -3.56 -0.37
C GLY A 30 -4.43 -3.64 -0.86
N CYS A 31 -4.25 -4.23 -2.05
CA CYS A 31 -2.96 -4.34 -2.70
C CYS A 31 -3.07 -4.22 -4.21
N ASP A 32 -2.12 -3.48 -4.80
CA ASP A 32 -1.95 -3.35 -6.24
C ASP A 32 -0.50 -3.58 -6.68
N LEU A 33 -0.30 -4.04 -7.91
CA LEU A 33 1.01 -4.19 -8.54
C LEU A 33 1.38 -2.88 -9.26
N VAL A 34 2.18 -2.04 -8.61
CA VAL A 34 2.58 -0.71 -9.11
C VAL A 34 4.11 -0.61 -9.16
N THR A 35 4.72 0.57 -9.28
CA THR A 35 6.18 0.77 -9.09
C THR A 35 6.46 1.30 -7.69
N ARG A 36 7.72 1.21 -7.20
CA ARG A 36 8.10 1.71 -5.86
C ARG A 36 7.66 3.16 -5.64
N THR A 37 7.96 4.04 -6.59
CA THR A 37 7.60 5.45 -6.53
C THR A 37 6.10 5.66 -6.39
N VAL A 38 5.30 4.84 -7.09
CA VAL A 38 3.83 4.89 -6.98
C VAL A 38 3.38 4.41 -5.60
N CYS A 39 4.00 3.36 -5.06
CA CYS A 39 3.66 2.86 -3.72
C CYS A 39 4.02 3.83 -2.60
N ASP A 40 5.18 4.50 -2.71
CA ASP A 40 5.61 5.52 -1.75
C ASP A 40 4.61 6.69 -1.71
N ASN A 41 4.07 7.10 -2.86
CA ASN A 41 3.02 8.12 -2.95
C ASN A 41 1.69 7.66 -2.30
N PHE A 42 1.41 6.36 -2.31
CA PHE A 42 0.27 5.78 -1.61
C PHE A 42 0.54 5.56 -0.11
N GLY A 43 1.76 5.77 0.37
CA GLY A 43 2.15 5.50 1.76
C GLY A 43 2.08 4.02 2.13
N GLY A 44 2.16 3.13 1.14
CA GLY A 44 2.07 1.69 1.33
C GLY A 44 3.41 1.04 1.67
N LEU A 45 3.35 -0.25 2.05
CA LEU A 45 4.54 -1.10 2.14
C LEU A 45 4.85 -1.67 0.75
N TRP A 46 6.03 -1.34 0.23
CA TRP A 46 6.52 -1.86 -1.04
C TRP A 46 7.29 -3.17 -0.87
N ILE A 47 6.89 -4.21 -1.61
CA ILE A 47 7.56 -5.51 -1.64
C ILE A 47 8.01 -5.80 -3.08
N GLU A 48 9.33 -5.81 -3.29
CA GLU A 48 9.94 -5.98 -4.62
C GLU A 48 9.74 -7.39 -5.18
N GLY A 49 9.33 -7.50 -6.45
CA GLY A 49 9.18 -8.77 -7.16
C GLY A 49 8.10 -9.71 -6.60
N SER A 50 7.30 -9.20 -5.66
CA SER A 50 6.28 -9.93 -4.91
C SER A 50 4.89 -9.80 -5.54
N SER A 51 3.98 -10.70 -5.17
CA SER A 51 2.56 -10.61 -5.50
C SER A 51 1.73 -10.19 -4.29
N CYS A 52 0.51 -9.70 -4.51
CA CYS A 52 -0.39 -9.25 -3.44
C CYS A 52 -0.78 -10.31 -2.42
N THR A 53 -0.39 -11.58 -2.61
CA THR A 53 -0.57 -12.65 -1.62
C THR A 53 0.44 -12.58 -0.48
N GLU A 54 1.54 -11.86 -0.64
CA GLU A 54 2.60 -11.73 0.36
C GLU A 54 2.50 -10.42 1.15
N CYS A 55 1.43 -9.64 0.92
CA CYS A 55 1.12 -8.55 1.80
C CYS A 55 0.93 -9.06 3.23
N PRO A 56 1.45 -8.34 4.23
CA PRO A 56 1.04 -8.59 5.60
C PRO A 56 -0.48 -8.56 5.61
N ALA A 57 -1.10 -9.62 6.12
CA ALA A 57 -2.53 -9.59 6.37
C ALA A 57 -2.79 -8.31 7.17
N GLY A 58 -3.63 -7.43 6.64
CA GLY A 58 -4.01 -6.21 7.35
C GLY A 58 -4.37 -6.62 8.77
N CYS A 59 -3.90 -5.88 9.77
CA CYS A 59 -4.16 -6.20 11.16
C CYS A 59 -5.67 -6.12 11.38
N GLU A 60 -6.40 -7.22 11.22
CA GLU A 60 -7.86 -7.25 11.37
C GLU A 60 -8.30 -6.78 12.77
N ALA A 61 -7.39 -6.88 13.73
CA ALA A 61 -7.55 -6.41 15.10
C ALA A 61 -7.17 -4.93 15.33
N ASP A 62 -6.62 -4.22 14.34
CA ASP A 62 -6.40 -2.77 14.37
C ASP A 62 -7.70 -2.07 13.96
N LEU A 63 -8.58 -1.93 14.94
CA LEU A 63 -9.95 -1.42 14.76
C LEU A 63 -9.99 0.10 14.67
N ASN A 64 -8.92 0.78 15.06
CA ASN A 64 -8.81 2.23 15.01
C ASN A 64 -7.92 2.75 13.85
N SER A 65 -7.27 1.84 13.10
CA SER A 65 -6.36 2.10 11.99
C SER A 65 -5.14 2.97 12.36
N ASP A 66 -4.59 2.80 13.57
CA ASP A 66 -3.39 3.51 14.02
C ASP A 66 -2.07 2.75 13.72
N GLY A 67 -2.18 1.57 13.11
CA GLY A 67 -1.06 0.72 12.71
C GLY A 67 -0.54 -0.18 13.82
N THR A 68 -1.17 -0.16 15.00
CA THR A 68 -0.82 -1.02 16.15
C THR A 68 -2.07 -1.77 16.60
N VAL A 69 -1.88 -2.98 17.15
CA VAL A 69 -2.95 -3.70 17.85
C VAL A 69 -2.69 -3.57 19.35
N ASP A 70 -3.40 -2.67 20.03
CA ASP A 70 -3.21 -2.37 21.45
C ASP A 70 -4.53 -2.20 22.25
N GLY A 71 -4.43 -1.61 23.45
CA GLY A 71 -5.59 -1.41 24.33
C GLY A 71 -6.67 -0.48 23.74
N ARG A 72 -6.35 0.34 22.74
CA ARG A 72 -7.29 1.24 22.07
C ARG A 72 -8.23 0.46 21.16
N ASP A 73 -7.75 -0.58 20.49
CA ASP A 73 -8.60 -1.47 19.69
C ASP A 73 -9.53 -2.28 20.58
N LEU A 74 -8.99 -2.82 21.68
CA LEU A 74 -9.80 -3.53 22.65
C LEU A 74 -10.91 -2.65 23.23
N ALA A 75 -10.65 -1.36 23.44
CA ALA A 75 -11.66 -0.42 23.93
C ALA A 75 -12.85 -0.29 22.97
N ILE A 76 -12.64 -0.38 21.65
CA ILE A 76 -13.71 -0.37 20.63
C ILE A 76 -14.60 -1.62 20.76
N ILE A 77 -14.00 -2.79 21.01
CA ILE A 77 -14.75 -4.03 21.24
C ILE A 77 -15.58 -3.89 22.53
N LEU A 78 -14.95 -3.45 23.62
CA LEU A 78 -15.60 -3.34 24.93
C LEU A 78 -16.71 -2.28 24.95
N SER A 79 -16.59 -1.18 24.19
CA SER A 79 -17.63 -0.15 24.12
C SER A 79 -18.93 -0.63 23.48
N ASN A 80 -18.86 -1.67 22.65
CA ASN A 80 -20.00 -2.23 21.93
C ASN A 80 -20.46 -3.58 22.51
N TRP A 81 -19.75 -4.13 23.49
CA TRP A 81 -20.05 -5.44 24.05
C TRP A 81 -21.38 -5.41 24.82
N GLY A 82 -22.30 -6.29 24.46
CA GLY A 82 -23.57 -6.47 25.17
C GLY A 82 -24.60 -5.36 24.92
N LEU A 83 -24.34 -4.44 23.98
CA LEU A 83 -25.38 -3.53 23.51
C LEU A 83 -26.48 -4.31 22.78
N PRO A 84 -27.77 -3.95 22.96
CA PRO A 84 -28.85 -4.60 22.25
C PRO A 84 -28.75 -4.31 20.75
N CYS A 85 -29.07 -5.31 19.92
CA CYS A 85 -29.23 -5.13 18.49
C CYS A 85 -30.32 -4.09 18.25
N ARG A 86 -30.03 -3.08 17.43
CA ARG A 86 -30.99 -2.05 17.05
C ARG A 86 -31.65 -2.38 15.72
#